data_AF-A0A5E6MAL9-F1
#
_entry.id   AF-A0A5E6MAL9-F1
#
_cell.length_a   1.000
_cell.length_b   1.000
_cell.length_c   1.000
_cell.angle_alpha   90.00
_cell.angle_beta   90.00
_cell.angle_gamma   90.00
#
_symmetry.space_group_name_H-M   'P 1'
#
loop_
_entity.id
_entity.type
_entity.pdbx_description
1 polymer ?
#
loop_
_entity_poly.entity_id
_entity_poly.type
_entity_poly.pdbx_seq_one_letter_code
_entity_poly.pdbx_strand_id
1 'polypeptide(L)' 'GLALRAGDHCNQPLLRKLGLAATARASFYFYNVREEVDRLVEGVEKARRYFAG' A
#
# COMPACT_ATOMS: atom_id res chain seq x y z
N GLY A 1 -14.26 0.58 2.85
CA GLY A 1 -13.09 -0.20 2.38
C GLY A 1 -11.90 0.72 2.23
N LEU A 2 -10.69 0.18 2.05
CA LEU A 2 -9.46 0.96 1.81
C LEU A 2 -9.10 0.89 0.32
N ALA A 3 -8.85 2.02 -0.31
CA ALA A 3 -8.45 2.10 -1.72
C ALA A 3 -6.93 2.31 -1.82
N LEU A 4 -6.24 1.36 -2.46
CA LEU A 4 -4.80 1.41 -2.74
C LEU A 4 -4.54 1.02 -4.18
N ARG A 5 -3.34 1.32 -4.68
CA ARG A 5 -2.85 0.79 -5.96
C ARG A 5 -1.77 -0.24 -5.71
N ALA A 6 -1.84 -1.37 -6.42
CA ALA A 6 -0.76 -2.34 -6.51
C ALA A 6 -0.14 -2.29 -7.91
N GLY A 7 1.15 -2.61 -8.01
CA GLY A 7 1.87 -2.73 -9.27
C GLY A 7 3.21 -2.00 -9.25
N ASP A 8 3.71 -1.64 -10.44
CA ASP A 8 4.93 -0.88 -10.64
C ASP A 8 4.72 0.64 -10.58
N HIS A 9 3.46 1.07 -10.56
CA HIS A 9 3.04 2.48 -10.58
C HIS A 9 3.58 3.26 -11.77
N CYS A 10 3.69 2.61 -12.93
CA CYS A 10 4.36 3.14 -14.12
C CYS A 10 5.82 3.56 -13.84
N ASN A 11 6.47 2.91 -12.88
CA ASN A 11 7.83 3.20 -12.44
C ASN A 11 8.69 1.93 -12.40
N GLN A 12 8.51 1.07 -13.39
CA GLN A 12 9.27 -0.16 -13.61
C GLN A 12 10.80 -0.01 -13.43
N PRO A 13 11.48 1.05 -13.92
CA PRO A 13 12.93 1.19 -13.72
C PRO A 13 13.34 1.27 -12.26
N LEU A 14 12.58 1.98 -11.42
CA LEU A 14 12.86 2.07 -9.98
C LEU A 14 12.64 0.72 -9.29
N LEU A 15 11.53 0.04 -9.59
CA LEU A 15 11.24 -1.25 -8.99
C LEU A 15 12.30 -2.30 -9.35
N ARG A 16 12.80 -2.29 -10.60
CA ARG A 16 13.95 -3.12 -11.01
C ARG A 16 15.20 -2.81 -10.20
N LYS A 17 15.52 -1.53 -9.97
CA LYS A 17 16.67 -1.12 -9.13
C LYS A 17 16.51 -1.59 -7.68
N LEU A 18 15.29 -1.66 -7.17
CA LEU A 18 14.98 -2.17 -5.82
C LEU A 18 14.85 -3.70 -5.74
N GLY A 19 14.92 -4.41 -6.87
CA GLY A 19 14.74 -5.87 -6.91
C GLY A 19 13.31 -6.33 -6.61
N LEU A 20 12.31 -5.46 -6.79
CA LEU A 20 10.90 -5.74 -6.50
C LEU A 20 10.08 -5.85 -7.79
N ALA A 21 9.11 -6.75 -7.82
CA ALA A 21 8.19 -6.89 -8.96
C ALA A 21 7.01 -5.91 -8.91
N ALA A 22 6.51 -5.62 -7.69
CA ALA A 22 5.40 -4.71 -7.45
C ALA A 22 5.47 -4.17 -6.02
N THR A 23 4.77 -3.07 -5.77
CA THR A 23 4.53 -2.55 -4.41
C THR A 23 3.05 -2.16 -4.26
N ALA A 24 2.55 -2.17 -3.03
CA ALA A 24 1.31 -1.48 -2.69
C ALA A 24 1.62 -0.02 -2.34
N ARG A 25 0.80 0.92 -2.82
CA ARG A 25 0.96 2.35 -2.54
C ARG A 25 -0.37 2.94 -2.05
N ALA A 26 -0.34 3.48 -0.83
CA ALA A 26 -1.33 4.43 -0.34
C ALA A 26 -0.81 5.85 -0.60
N SER A 27 -1.64 6.70 -1.17
CA SER A 27 -1.31 8.10 -1.50
C SER A 27 -2.33 9.02 -0.86
N PHE A 28 -1.87 10.08 -0.19
CA PHE A 28 -2.70 11.01 0.57
C PHE A 28 -2.76 12.38 -0.09
N TYR A 29 -3.78 13.16 0.27
CA TYR A 29 -3.98 14.55 -0.11
C TYR A 29 -4.64 15.35 1.02
N PHE A 30 -4.94 16.63 0.78
CA PHE A 30 -5.39 17.57 1.83
C PHE A 30 -6.70 17.16 2.53
N TYR A 31 -7.52 16.32 1.90
CA TYR A 31 -8.79 15.85 2.44
C TYR A 31 -8.66 14.58 3.28
N ASN A 32 -7.46 13.99 3.36
CA ASN A 32 -7.26 12.82 4.20
C ASN A 32 -7.10 13.19 5.68
N VAL A 33 -7.56 12.29 6.54
CA VAL A 33 -7.53 12.49 8.00
C VAL A 33 -6.74 11.36 8.70
N ARG A 34 -6.31 11.59 9.94
CA ARG A 34 -5.47 10.62 10.67
C ARG A 34 -6.17 9.30 10.90
N GLU A 35 -7.48 9.34 11.14
CA GLU A 35 -8.33 8.17 11.34
C GLU A 35 -8.40 7.28 10.08
N GLU A 36 -8.12 7.81 8.89
CA GLU A 36 -7.96 7.00 7.68
C GLU A 36 -6.62 6.27 7.63
N VAL A 37 -5.55 6.89 8.14
CA VAL A 37 -4.23 6.26 8.29
C VAL A 37 -4.30 5.14 9.33
N ASP A 38 -4.97 5.36 10.46
CA ASP A 38 -5.15 4.34 11.49
C ASP A 38 -5.89 3.12 10.92
N ARG A 39 -6.99 3.35 10.20
CA ARG A 39 -7.72 2.29 9.50
C ARG A 39 -6.88 1.59 8.44
N LEU A 40 -6.00 2.31 7.74
CA LEU A 40 -5.06 1.72 6.78
C LEU A 40 -4.10 0.76 7.49
N VAL A 41 -3.48 1.17 8.60
CA VAL A 41 -2.54 0.35 9.37
C VAL A 41 -3.22 -0.92 9.89
N GLU A 42 -4.40 -0.79 10.49
CA GLU A 42 -5.20 -1.93 10.94
C GLU A 42 -5.54 -2.90 9.80
N GLY A 43 -5.90 -2.35 8.63
CA GLY A 43 -6.19 -3.11 7.43
C GLY A 43 -4.98 -3.91 6.92
N VAL A 44 -3.79 -3.30 6.93
CA VAL A 44 -2.53 -3.96 6.54
C VAL A 44 -2.18 -5.08 7.51
N GLU A 45 -2.28 -4.86 8.83
CA GLU A 45 -2.04 -5.92 9.83
C GLU A 45 -3.06 -7.06 9.75
N LYS A 46 -4.32 -6.75 9.40
CA LYS A 46 -5.33 -7.78 9.15
C LYS A 46 -4.99 -8.61 7.91
N ALA A 47 -4.59 -7.96 6.80
CA ALA A 47 -4.18 -8.65 5.59
C ALA A 47 -2.94 -9.52 5.83
N ARG A 48 -1.92 -8.99 6.53
CA ARG A 48 -0.72 -9.72 6.91
C ARG A 48 -1.05 -11.00 7.70
N ARG A 49 -1.94 -10.91 8.69
CA ARG A 49 -2.39 -12.08 9.46
C ARG A 49 -3.19 -13.08 8.62
N TYR A 50 -4.02 -12.60 7.71
CA TYR A 50 -4.82 -13.45 6.84
C TYR A 50 -3.97 -14.31 5.89
N PHE A 51 -2.87 -13.77 5.37
CA PHE A 51 -1.96 -14.45 4.43
C PHE A 51 -0.75 -15.12 5.11
N ALA A 52 -0.65 -15.10 6.44
CA ALA A 52 0.49 -15.68 7.18
C ALA A 52 0.32 -17.19 7.50
N GLY A 53 -0.74 -17.83 7.02
CA GLY A 53 -0.92 -19.29 7.01
C GLY A 53 -0.50 -19.89 5.68
#